data_AF-A0A117SR52-F1
#
_entry.id   AF-A0A117SR52-F1
#
_cell.length_a   1.000
_cell.length_b   1.000
_cell.length_c   1.000
_cell.angle_alpha   90.00
_cell.angle_beta   90.00
_cell.angle_gamma   90.00
#
_symmetry.space_group_name_H-M   'P 1'
#
loop_
_entity.id
_entity.type
_entity.pdbx_description
1 polymer ?
#
loop_
_entity_poly.entity_id
_entity_poly.type
_entity_poly.pdbx_seq_one_letter_code
_entity_poly.pdbx_strand_id
1 'polypeptide(L)'
;MNKTGGVGEDPCDIGAPLVCSAVVNASGVVWGPCNYTGSIKTEPPIMPLHKEESGYPPSDELACVAAGTVGNKTWAVIKITYWSLMPPTFPAAPGQLMKCAEKICGGPCAVTLVPRPLYAAFVVDVDDGVGYYTVSALSYEDVVFSDAVYLRADAVAGAPTNIYGAPYRNCFIKMRVWLERDRLILGKPLRNATGTFVRVPGG
;
A
#
# COMPACT_ATOMS: atom_id res chain seq x y z
N MET A 1 -8.84 16.31 -12.77
CA MET A 1 -10.24 16.54 -13.18
C MET A 1 -11.10 16.46 -11.94
N ASN A 2 -11.70 17.58 -11.52
CA ASN A 2 -12.65 17.60 -10.41
C ASN A 2 -13.98 17.02 -10.92
N LYS A 3 -14.54 16.02 -10.22
CA LYS A 3 -15.92 15.58 -10.41
C LYS A 3 -16.75 16.07 -9.23
N THR A 4 -17.57 17.07 -9.50
CA THR A 4 -18.70 17.50 -8.66
C THR A 4 -19.91 16.63 -8.97
N GLY A 5 -20.45 15.94 -7.95
CA GLY A 5 -21.89 15.69 -7.76
C GLY A 5 -22.58 14.54 -8.53
N GLY A 6 -22.98 13.51 -7.77
CA GLY A 6 -24.34 12.93 -7.74
C GLY A 6 -24.90 12.12 -8.93
N VAL A 7 -25.41 10.92 -8.62
CA VAL A 7 -26.06 9.89 -9.47
C VAL A 7 -25.09 8.83 -10.01
N GLY A 8 -25.09 7.65 -9.37
CA GLY A 8 -24.42 6.44 -9.86
C GLY A 8 -23.00 6.21 -9.36
N GLU A 9 -22.75 6.33 -8.05
CA GLU A 9 -21.51 5.79 -7.47
C GLU A 9 -21.48 4.28 -7.71
N ASP A 10 -20.45 3.81 -8.41
CA ASP A 10 -20.21 2.39 -8.61
C ASP A 10 -20.05 1.74 -7.23
N PRO A 11 -20.92 0.80 -6.82
CA PRO A 11 -20.81 0.18 -5.50
C PRO A 11 -19.49 -0.56 -5.33
N CYS A 12 -18.77 -0.87 -6.42
CA CYS A 12 -17.46 -1.48 -6.39
C CYS A 12 -16.31 -0.49 -6.23
N ASP A 13 -16.51 0.80 -6.48
CA ASP A 13 -15.47 1.83 -6.35
C ASP A 13 -15.23 2.14 -4.88
N ILE A 14 -13.96 2.12 -4.48
CA ILE A 14 -13.53 2.41 -3.13
C ILE A 14 -13.36 3.92 -2.91
N GLY A 15 -13.35 4.74 -3.98
CA GLY A 15 -13.19 6.19 -3.89
C GLY A 15 -11.80 6.62 -3.45
N ALA A 16 -10.81 5.76 -3.68
CA ALA A 16 -9.45 5.95 -3.21
C ALA A 16 -8.68 7.01 -4.03
N PRO A 17 -7.90 7.92 -3.39
CA PRO A 17 -7.10 8.92 -4.07
C PRO A 17 -5.90 8.29 -4.82
N LEU A 18 -6.14 7.89 -6.06
CA LEU A 18 -5.18 7.23 -6.93
C LEU A 18 -4.16 8.21 -7.52
N VAL A 19 -2.88 7.85 -7.47
CA VAL A 19 -1.79 8.57 -8.13
C VAL A 19 -0.93 7.55 -8.89
N CYS A 20 -0.77 7.75 -10.19
CA CYS A 20 0.01 6.87 -11.05
C CYS A 20 1.39 7.44 -11.36
N SER A 21 2.34 6.55 -11.58
CA SER A 21 3.72 6.90 -11.89
C SER A 21 4.24 6.16 -13.12
N ALA A 22 5.29 6.70 -13.72
CA ALA A 22 5.96 6.08 -14.85
C ALA A 22 6.92 4.99 -14.38
N VAL A 23 7.10 4.00 -15.25
CA VAL A 23 8.22 3.05 -15.16
C VAL A 23 9.43 3.68 -15.80
N VAL A 24 10.56 3.70 -15.10
CA VAL A 24 11.79 4.35 -15.51
C VAL A 24 12.99 3.46 -15.23
N ASN A 25 14.08 3.67 -15.98
CA ASN A 25 15.38 3.11 -15.60
C ASN A 25 16.05 4.04 -14.60
N ALA A 26 16.39 3.53 -13.43
CA ALA A 26 16.97 4.31 -12.35
C ALA A 26 18.11 3.55 -11.68
N SER A 27 18.95 4.31 -10.98
CA SER A 27 20.02 3.80 -10.12
C SER A 27 19.89 4.42 -8.74
N GLY A 28 20.16 3.63 -7.70
CA GLY A 28 20.09 4.09 -6.33
C GLY A 28 20.70 3.12 -5.34
N VAL A 29 20.70 3.53 -4.07
CA VAL A 29 21.25 2.75 -2.97
C VAL A 29 20.18 1.79 -2.45
N VAL A 30 20.51 0.50 -2.43
CA VAL A 30 19.77 -0.51 -1.68
C VAL A 30 20.21 -0.43 -0.22
N TRP A 31 19.26 -0.18 0.67
CA TRP A 31 19.47 -0.23 2.11
C TRP A 31 19.12 -1.62 2.62
N GLY A 32 19.86 -2.10 3.62
CA GLY A 32 19.56 -3.36 4.27
C GLY A 32 18.25 -3.33 5.06
N PRO A 33 17.83 -4.48 5.59
CA PRO A 33 16.61 -4.58 6.39
C PRO A 33 16.59 -3.54 7.51
N CYS A 34 15.41 -2.96 7.74
CA CYS A 34 15.15 -2.01 8.81
C CYS A 34 14.28 -2.66 9.90
N ASN A 35 14.15 -2.00 11.04
CA ASN A 35 13.25 -2.44 12.10
C ASN A 35 12.28 -1.33 12.48
N TYR A 36 11.01 -1.69 12.66
CA TYR A 36 9.97 -0.80 13.14
C TYR A 36 9.18 -1.50 14.24
N THR A 37 9.11 -0.86 15.41
CA THR A 37 8.48 -1.45 16.61
C THR A 37 7.24 -0.70 17.08
N GLY A 38 6.83 0.33 16.33
CA GLY A 38 5.68 1.16 16.64
C GLY A 38 4.40 0.67 15.97
N SER A 39 3.39 1.54 15.99
CA SER A 39 2.11 1.31 15.31
C SER A 39 1.90 2.27 14.15
N ILE A 40 1.26 1.78 13.08
CA ILE A 40 0.92 2.62 11.93
C ILE A 40 -0.56 3.01 12.01
N LYS A 41 -0.82 4.30 11.82
CA LYS A 41 -2.18 4.83 11.63
C LYS A 41 -2.30 5.41 10.23
N THR A 42 -3.48 5.29 9.64
CA THR A 42 -3.76 5.76 8.27
C THR A 42 -5.07 6.54 8.22
N GLU A 43 -5.14 7.52 7.32
CA GLU A 43 -6.36 8.25 6.99
C GLU A 43 -6.53 8.33 5.47
N PRO A 44 -7.60 7.74 4.90
CA PRO A 44 -8.64 6.97 5.60
C PRO A 44 -8.09 5.68 6.22
N PRO A 45 -8.71 5.17 7.30
CA PRO A 45 -8.17 4.01 8.01
C PRO A 45 -8.20 2.78 7.10
N ILE A 46 -7.21 1.91 7.27
CA ILE A 46 -7.19 0.59 6.65
C ILE A 46 -7.52 -0.45 7.73
N MET A 47 -8.44 -1.36 7.42
CA MET A 47 -8.86 -2.44 8.33
C MET A 47 -8.38 -3.82 7.89
N PRO A 48 -8.01 -4.71 8.83
CA PRO A 48 -7.49 -4.36 10.16
C PRO A 48 -6.02 -3.95 10.02
N LEU A 49 -5.66 -2.75 10.51
CA LEU A 49 -4.29 -2.49 10.97
C LEU A 49 -4.15 -2.76 12.47
N HIS A 50 -5.23 -3.19 13.14
CA HIS A 50 -5.31 -3.43 14.57
C HIS A 50 -6.05 -4.73 14.91
N LYS A 51 -5.63 -5.32 16.02
CA LYS A 51 -6.26 -6.44 16.71
C LYS A 51 -7.75 -6.15 16.92
N GLU A 52 -8.63 -6.90 16.27
CA GLU A 52 -9.98 -7.04 16.81
C GLU A 52 -9.92 -7.95 18.04
N GLU A 53 -10.69 -7.63 19.09
CA GLU A 53 -10.92 -8.50 20.25
C GLU A 53 -11.62 -9.83 19.87
N SER A 54 -11.98 -10.02 18.60
CA SER A 54 -12.81 -11.09 18.06
C SER A 54 -12.03 -12.37 17.69
N GLY A 55 -11.21 -12.92 18.60
CA GLY A 55 -10.83 -14.35 18.63
C GLY A 55 -10.10 -15.00 17.43
N TYR A 56 -9.98 -14.35 16.27
CA TYR A 56 -9.11 -14.76 15.18
C TYR A 56 -7.72 -14.13 15.39
N PRO A 57 -6.62 -14.90 15.28
CA PRO A 57 -5.30 -14.33 15.44
C PRO A 57 -5.04 -13.35 14.29
N PRO A 58 -4.83 -12.05 14.54
CA PRO A 58 -4.42 -11.14 13.49
C PRO A 58 -2.95 -11.44 13.22
N SER A 59 -2.66 -12.13 12.12
CA SER A 59 -1.29 -12.23 11.59
C SER A 59 -0.97 -11.00 10.72
N ASP A 60 -1.39 -9.81 11.15
CA ASP A 60 -1.04 -8.56 10.48
C ASP A 60 0.41 -8.21 10.86
N GLU A 61 1.34 -8.92 10.23
CA GLU A 61 2.76 -8.68 10.42
C GLU A 61 3.16 -7.41 9.68
N LEU A 62 3.24 -6.32 10.44
CA LEU A 62 3.92 -5.10 10.00
C LEU A 62 5.43 -5.35 10.03
N ALA A 63 6.07 -5.25 8.87
CA ALA A 63 7.51 -5.41 8.74
C ALA A 63 8.11 -4.21 8.02
N CYS A 64 9.16 -3.64 8.60
CA CYS A 64 9.97 -2.65 7.91
C CYS A 64 10.85 -3.38 6.88
N VAL A 65 10.59 -3.15 5.60
CA VAL A 65 11.32 -3.80 4.50
C VAL A 65 12.61 -3.06 4.21
N ALA A 66 12.51 -1.75 4.00
CA ALA A 66 13.65 -0.89 3.74
C ALA A 66 13.35 0.50 4.29
N ALA A 67 14.37 1.19 4.78
CA ALA A 67 14.24 2.58 5.18
C ALA A 67 15.57 3.29 4.93
N GLY A 68 15.48 4.53 4.45
CA GLY A 68 16.62 5.30 3.99
C GLY A 68 16.26 6.77 3.88
N THR A 69 17.14 7.54 3.26
CA THR A 69 16.97 8.99 3.10
C THR A 69 16.90 9.37 1.63
N VAL A 70 15.99 10.28 1.31
CA VAL A 70 15.88 10.95 0.00
C VAL A 70 15.92 12.45 0.25
N GLY A 71 16.94 13.13 -0.28
CA GLY A 71 17.23 14.51 0.10
C GLY A 71 17.45 14.64 1.61
N ASN A 72 16.67 15.49 2.27
CA ASN A 72 16.71 15.69 3.72
C ASN A 72 15.64 14.90 4.48
N LYS A 73 14.91 14.00 3.82
CA LYS A 73 13.77 13.29 4.40
C LYS A 73 14.05 11.81 4.63
N THR A 74 13.48 11.27 5.69
CA THR A 74 13.45 9.84 6.00
C THR A 74 12.25 9.19 5.34
N TRP A 75 12.53 8.12 4.61
CA TRP A 75 11.52 7.29 3.97
C TRP A 75 11.56 5.87 4.52
N ALA A 76 10.40 5.27 4.72
CA ALA A 76 10.25 3.89 5.16
C ALA A 76 9.30 3.13 4.23
N VAL A 77 9.67 1.90 3.89
CA VAL A 77 8.82 0.95 3.17
C VAL A 77 8.35 -0.09 4.18
N ILE A 78 7.08 0.00 4.56
CA ILE A 78 6.46 -0.94 5.49
C ILE A 78 5.62 -1.93 4.71
N LYS A 79 5.97 -3.21 4.81
CA LYS A 79 5.15 -4.29 4.32
C LYS A 79 4.09 -4.64 5.34
N ILE A 80 2.91 -4.93 4.82
CA ILE A 80 1.79 -5.47 5.57
C ILE A 80 1.42 -6.79 4.91
N THR A 81 1.43 -7.84 5.72
CA THR A 81 0.88 -9.14 5.36
C THR A 81 -0.45 -9.26 6.06
N TYR A 82 -1.52 -9.53 5.33
CA TYR A 82 -2.84 -9.73 5.94
C TYR A 82 -3.53 -10.92 5.28
N TRP A 83 -4.37 -11.57 6.08
CA TRP A 83 -5.27 -12.62 5.66
C TRP A 83 -6.64 -12.00 5.42
N SER A 84 -6.91 -11.61 4.18
CA SER A 84 -8.22 -11.07 3.84
C SER A 84 -8.78 -11.71 2.58
N LEU A 85 -10.09 -11.69 2.56
CA LEU A 85 -10.95 -12.01 1.44
C LEU A 85 -10.80 -10.98 0.31
N MET A 86 -10.20 -9.83 0.61
CA MET A 86 -10.12 -8.66 -0.23
C MET A 86 -8.79 -7.91 0.01
N PRO A 87 -8.28 -7.10 -0.94
CA PRO A 87 -7.27 -6.10 -0.63
C PRO A 87 -7.72 -5.23 0.56
N PRO A 88 -6.83 -4.56 1.33
CA PRO A 88 -7.21 -3.66 2.40
C PRO A 88 -7.98 -2.53 1.76
N THR A 89 -9.27 -2.75 1.71
CA THR A 89 -10.21 -1.75 1.28
C THR A 89 -10.38 -0.86 2.49
N PHE A 90 -10.24 0.44 2.24
CA PHE A 90 -10.83 1.45 3.10
C PHE A 90 -12.21 1.00 3.58
N PRO A 91 -12.62 1.35 4.81
CA PRO A 91 -13.88 0.90 5.38
C PRO A 91 -15.00 1.06 4.36
N ALA A 92 -15.49 -0.08 3.86
CA ALA A 92 -16.58 -0.09 2.90
C ALA A 92 -17.82 0.42 3.63
N ALA A 93 -18.61 1.27 2.98
CA ALA A 93 -19.88 1.69 3.55
C ALA A 93 -20.75 0.44 3.84
N PRO A 94 -21.58 0.44 4.88
CA PRO A 94 -22.44 -0.70 5.20
C PRO A 94 -23.21 -1.19 3.96
N GLY A 95 -23.07 -2.48 3.64
CA GLY A 95 -23.72 -3.11 2.49
C GLY A 95 -23.08 -2.83 1.11
N GLN A 96 -22.01 -2.02 1.02
CA GLN A 96 -21.31 -1.74 -0.24
C GLN A 96 -20.74 -3.02 -0.87
N LEU A 97 -20.15 -3.90 -0.06
CA LEU A 97 -19.63 -5.20 -0.50
C LEU A 97 -20.71 -6.04 -1.19
N MET A 98 -21.89 -6.13 -0.56
CA MET A 98 -23.00 -6.91 -1.10
C MET A 98 -23.53 -6.30 -2.39
N LYS A 99 -23.68 -4.97 -2.43
CA LYS A 99 -24.08 -4.26 -3.65
C LYS A 99 -23.09 -4.46 -4.80
N CYS A 100 -21.79 -4.48 -4.50
CA CYS A 100 -20.77 -4.76 -5.50
C CYS A 100 -20.82 -6.23 -5.98
N ALA A 101 -21.00 -7.19 -5.07
CA ALA A 101 -21.18 -8.59 -5.40
C ALA A 101 -22.40 -8.82 -6.31
N GLU A 102 -23.57 -8.28 -5.93
CA GLU A 102 -24.79 -8.38 -6.72
C GLU A 102 -24.63 -7.78 -8.12
N LYS A 103 -23.91 -6.65 -8.23
CA LYS A 103 -23.59 -6.03 -9.51
C LYS A 103 -22.74 -6.95 -10.40
N ILE A 104 -21.71 -7.60 -9.84
CA ILE A 104 -20.83 -8.51 -10.60
C ILE A 104 -21.61 -9.74 -11.07
N CYS A 105 -22.50 -10.26 -10.23
CA CYS A 105 -23.31 -11.44 -10.53
C CYS A 105 -24.52 -11.16 -11.43
N GLY A 106 -24.92 -9.89 -11.61
CA GLY A 106 -26.15 -9.53 -12.32
C GLY A 106 -27.44 -9.87 -11.54
N GLY A 107 -27.37 -9.95 -10.21
CA GLY A 107 -28.49 -10.33 -9.33
C GLY A 107 -28.00 -10.86 -7.97
N PRO A 108 -28.93 -11.30 -7.08
CA PRO A 108 -28.58 -11.88 -5.79
C PRO A 108 -27.67 -13.11 -5.97
N CYS A 109 -26.49 -13.10 -5.35
CA CYS A 109 -25.56 -14.22 -5.43
C CYS A 109 -24.84 -14.48 -4.11
N ALA A 110 -24.54 -15.76 -3.87
CA ALA A 110 -23.64 -16.15 -2.80
C ALA A 110 -22.21 -16.06 -3.31
N VAL A 111 -21.43 -15.10 -2.81
CA VAL A 111 -19.99 -15.03 -3.10
C VAL A 111 -19.27 -15.81 -2.00
N THR A 112 -18.65 -16.93 -2.38
CA THR A 112 -17.69 -17.60 -1.50
C THR A 112 -16.40 -16.81 -1.51
N LEU A 113 -16.16 -16.11 -0.42
CA LEU A 113 -14.94 -15.39 -0.19
C LEU A 113 -13.88 -16.36 0.35
N VAL A 114 -12.83 -16.63 -0.44
CA VAL A 114 -11.69 -17.45 -0.01
C VAL A 114 -10.58 -16.51 0.42
N PRO A 115 -10.13 -16.55 1.69
CA PRO A 115 -9.06 -15.68 2.14
C PRO A 115 -7.76 -16.08 1.46
N ARG A 116 -6.98 -15.09 1.00
CA ARG A 116 -5.63 -15.33 0.48
C ARG A 116 -4.65 -14.43 1.21
N PRO A 117 -3.41 -14.89 1.43
CA PRO A 117 -2.36 -13.99 1.86
C PRO A 117 -2.17 -12.95 0.78
N LEU A 118 -2.39 -11.70 1.13
CA LEU A 118 -2.15 -10.58 0.25
C LEU A 118 -1.06 -9.73 0.87
N TYR A 119 -0.13 -9.31 0.01
CA TYR A 119 1.00 -8.48 0.40
C TYR A 119 0.74 -7.06 -0.07
N ALA A 120 0.84 -6.12 0.85
CA ALA A 120 0.81 -4.71 0.54
C ALA A 120 2.05 -4.01 1.09
N ALA A 121 2.37 -2.87 0.50
CA ALA A 121 3.42 -2.01 0.98
C ALA A 121 2.94 -0.57 1.09
N PHE A 122 3.37 0.08 2.16
CA PHE A 122 3.34 1.51 2.34
C PHE A 122 4.73 2.06 2.12
N VAL A 123 4.88 2.94 1.13
CA VAL A 123 6.05 3.82 1.05
C VAL A 123 5.70 5.13 1.75
N VAL A 124 6.33 5.40 2.88
CA VAL A 124 5.99 6.48 3.80
C VAL A 124 7.11 7.51 3.81
N ASP A 125 6.77 8.75 3.50
CA ASP A 125 7.53 9.93 3.90
C ASP A 125 7.25 10.12 5.41
N VAL A 126 8.23 9.75 6.24
CA VAL A 126 8.05 9.69 7.70
C VAL A 126 7.99 11.08 8.30
N ASP A 127 8.65 12.05 7.67
CA ASP A 127 8.73 13.42 8.16
C ASP A 127 7.44 14.20 7.84
N ASP A 128 6.87 14.01 6.64
CA ASP A 128 5.63 14.68 6.22
C ASP A 128 4.35 13.90 6.57
N GLY A 129 4.48 12.62 6.93
CA GLY A 129 3.34 11.75 7.24
C GLY A 129 2.47 11.43 6.01
N VAL A 130 3.10 11.31 4.84
CA VAL A 130 2.43 10.95 3.58
C VAL A 130 2.81 9.54 3.19
N GLY A 131 1.83 8.69 2.90
CA GLY A 131 2.04 7.32 2.46
C GLY A 131 1.48 7.04 1.07
N TYR A 132 2.18 6.15 0.38
CA TYR A 132 1.80 5.61 -0.92
C TYR A 132 1.59 4.11 -0.77
N TYR A 133 0.33 3.69 -0.82
CA TYR A 133 -0.07 2.30 -0.69
C TYR A 133 -0.11 1.60 -2.05
N THR A 134 0.44 0.39 -2.11
CA THR A 134 0.33 -0.49 -3.29
C THR A 134 0.31 -1.97 -2.88
N VAL A 135 -0.35 -2.80 -3.68
CA VAL A 135 -0.23 -4.27 -3.59
C VAL A 135 1.14 -4.64 -4.15
N SER A 136 1.96 -5.31 -3.32
CA SER A 136 3.31 -5.72 -3.68
C SER A 136 3.89 -6.67 -2.64
N ALA A 137 4.72 -7.61 -3.08
CA ALA A 137 5.44 -8.54 -2.22
C ALA A 137 6.91 -8.11 -2.05
N LEU A 138 7.13 -6.85 -1.68
CA LEU A 138 8.48 -6.27 -1.65
C LEU A 138 9.40 -6.95 -0.63
N SER A 139 10.65 -7.06 -1.02
CA SER A 139 11.82 -7.28 -0.18
C SER A 139 12.73 -6.04 -0.20
N TYR A 140 13.73 -5.99 0.68
CA TYR A 140 14.64 -4.83 0.76
C TYR A 140 15.41 -4.59 -0.55
N GLU A 141 15.67 -5.66 -1.32
CA GLU A 141 16.36 -5.59 -2.62
C GLU A 141 15.51 -4.98 -3.74
N ASP A 142 14.19 -4.88 -3.53
CA ASP A 142 13.25 -4.31 -4.49
C ASP A 142 13.09 -2.79 -4.32
N VAL A 143 13.76 -2.21 -3.32
CA VAL A 143 13.69 -0.78 -3.01
C VAL A 143 15.04 -0.13 -3.19
N VAL A 144 15.08 0.98 -3.94
CA VAL A 144 16.27 1.84 -4.03
C VAL A 144 15.94 3.28 -3.68
N PHE A 145 16.87 3.91 -2.96
CA PHE A 145 16.80 5.30 -2.53
C PHE A 145 17.84 6.11 -3.31
N SER A 146 17.41 7.18 -3.96
CA SER A 146 18.27 8.06 -4.76
C SER A 146 17.78 9.51 -4.65
N ASP A 147 17.47 10.15 -5.78
CA ASP A 147 16.70 11.41 -5.86
C ASP A 147 15.22 11.22 -5.52
N ALA A 148 14.74 9.98 -5.52
CA ALA A 148 13.41 9.55 -5.11
C ALA A 148 13.47 8.15 -4.45
N VAL A 149 12.33 7.68 -3.93
CA VAL A 149 12.13 6.25 -3.62
C VAL A 149 11.63 5.53 -4.87
N TYR A 150 12.24 4.40 -5.18
CA TYR A 150 11.91 3.58 -6.34
C TYR A 150 11.63 2.14 -5.92
N LEU A 151 10.59 1.56 -6.51
CA LEU A 151 10.19 0.16 -6.30
C LEU A 151 10.41 -0.63 -7.58
N ARG A 152 10.94 -1.86 -7.48
CA ARG A 152 11.20 -2.69 -8.67
C ARG A 152 9.90 -2.95 -9.43
N ALA A 153 9.89 -2.72 -10.74
CA ALA A 153 8.66 -2.65 -11.51
C ALA A 153 7.89 -3.99 -11.59
N ASP A 154 8.59 -5.12 -11.57
CA ASP A 154 8.00 -6.47 -11.57
C ASP A 154 7.46 -6.91 -10.20
N ALA A 155 7.89 -6.25 -9.12
CA ALA A 155 7.42 -6.53 -7.76
C ALA A 155 6.13 -5.77 -7.40
N VAL A 156 5.74 -4.75 -8.19
CA VAL A 156 4.58 -3.89 -7.94
C VAL A 156 3.37 -4.37 -8.76
N ALA A 157 2.34 -4.87 -8.07
CA ALA A 157 1.08 -5.24 -8.72
C ALA A 157 0.20 -4.00 -9.00
N GLY A 158 0.26 -2.98 -8.12
CA GLY A 158 -0.42 -1.70 -8.27
C GLY A 158 -1.47 -1.40 -7.19
N ALA A 159 -2.28 -0.36 -7.41
CA ALA A 159 -3.26 0.13 -6.45
C ALA A 159 -4.68 -0.39 -6.71
N PRO A 160 -5.35 -0.97 -5.71
CA PRO A 160 -6.75 -1.38 -5.82
C PRO A 160 -7.67 -0.19 -5.61
N THR A 161 -8.41 0.22 -6.63
CA THR A 161 -9.50 1.22 -6.47
C THR A 161 -10.88 0.59 -6.49
N ASN A 162 -10.98 -0.72 -6.79
CA ASN A 162 -12.22 -1.46 -6.78
C ASN A 162 -12.15 -2.63 -5.79
N ILE A 163 -13.30 -2.95 -5.19
CA ILE A 163 -13.50 -4.12 -4.30
C ILE A 163 -13.07 -5.42 -4.99
N TYR A 164 -13.41 -5.57 -6.27
CA TYR A 164 -12.99 -6.67 -7.12
C TYR A 164 -12.32 -6.16 -8.40
N GLY A 165 -11.35 -6.92 -8.89
CA GLY A 165 -10.65 -6.65 -10.15
C GLY A 165 -9.13 -6.56 -9.99
N ALA A 166 -8.44 -6.38 -11.11
CA ALA A 166 -7.00 -6.20 -11.11
C ALA A 166 -6.64 -4.81 -10.57
N PRO A 167 -5.56 -4.67 -9.77
CA PRO A 167 -5.03 -3.38 -9.38
C PRO A 167 -4.57 -2.54 -10.58
N TYR A 168 -4.62 -1.22 -10.43
CA TYR A 168 -4.07 -0.28 -11.40
C TYR A 168 -2.54 -0.31 -11.31
N ARG A 169 -1.91 -0.88 -12.34
CA ARG A 169 -0.45 -1.03 -12.42
C ARG A 169 0.27 0.30 -12.28
N ASN A 170 1.41 0.29 -11.59
CA ASN A 170 2.27 1.47 -11.37
C ASN A 170 1.56 2.64 -10.68
N CYS A 171 0.43 2.40 -10.03
CA CYS A 171 -0.31 3.39 -9.28
C CYS A 171 -0.29 3.08 -7.79
N PHE A 172 -0.51 4.12 -7.02
CA PHE A 172 -0.50 4.14 -5.57
C PHE A 172 -1.76 4.81 -5.07
N ILE A 173 -2.21 4.41 -3.89
CA ILE A 173 -3.20 5.19 -3.16
C ILE A 173 -2.45 6.13 -2.23
N LYS A 174 -2.61 7.44 -2.46
CA LYS A 174 -1.96 8.46 -1.65
C LYS A 174 -2.81 8.74 -0.41
N MET A 175 -2.26 8.54 0.78
CA MET A 175 -3.00 8.78 2.01
C MET A 175 -2.12 9.37 3.10
N ARG A 176 -2.76 9.81 4.18
CA ARG A 176 -2.01 10.25 5.35
C ARG A 176 -1.63 9.03 6.18
N VAL A 177 -0.38 8.99 6.61
CA VAL A 177 0.18 7.88 7.39
C VAL A 177 0.97 8.46 8.54
N TRP A 178 0.66 8.01 9.75
CA TRP A 178 1.43 8.36 10.93
C TRP A 178 2.27 7.16 11.33
N LEU A 179 3.59 7.39 11.36
CA LEU A 179 4.61 6.44 11.79
C LEU A 179 5.51 7.12 12.82
N GLU A 180 5.65 6.50 13.99
CA GLU A 180 6.52 6.96 15.07
C GLU A 180 8.00 6.91 14.64
N ARG A 181 8.59 8.05 14.30
CA ARG A 181 9.96 8.14 13.75
C ARG A 181 11.03 7.55 14.67
N ASP A 182 10.87 7.71 15.98
CA ASP A 182 11.76 7.20 17.05
C ASP A 182 11.73 5.67 17.16
N ARG A 183 10.63 5.04 16.72
CA ARG A 183 10.48 3.58 16.65
C ARG A 183 11.04 2.96 15.37
N LEU A 184 11.51 3.80 14.43
CA LEU A 184 12.08 3.39 13.15
C LEU A 184 13.61 3.38 13.20
N ILE A 185 14.18 2.18 13.07
CA ILE A 185 15.61 1.93 12.98
C ILE A 185 15.94 1.67 11.51
N LEU A 186 16.74 2.55 10.91
CA LEU A 186 17.18 2.39 9.53
C LEU A 186 18.15 1.21 9.39
N GLY A 187 18.11 0.57 8.22
CA GLY A 187 19.16 -0.36 7.81
C GLY A 187 20.46 0.38 7.49
N LYS A 188 21.48 -0.36 7.06
CA LYS A 188 22.71 0.23 6.51
C LYS A 188 22.67 0.25 4.98
N PRO A 189 23.26 1.25 4.31
CA PRO A 189 23.53 1.18 2.88
C PRO A 189 24.33 -0.08 2.54
N LEU A 190 23.88 -0.88 1.57
CA LEU A 190 24.55 -2.13 1.20
C LEU A 190 25.26 -2.03 -0.13
N ARG A 191 24.56 -1.58 -1.18
CA ARG A 191 25.08 -1.52 -2.55
C ARG A 191 24.27 -0.57 -3.42
N ASN A 192 24.87 -0.12 -4.52
CA ASN A 192 24.12 0.51 -5.60
C ASN A 192 23.48 -0.56 -6.48
N ALA A 193 22.25 -0.31 -6.91
CA ALA A 193 21.55 -1.14 -7.88
C ALA A 193 21.03 -0.27 -9.03
N THR A 194 20.94 -0.85 -10.21
CA THR A 194 20.38 -0.23 -11.42
C THR A 194 19.39 -1.20 -12.04
N GLY A 195 18.29 -0.69 -12.59
CA GLY A 195 17.24 -1.51 -13.14
C GLY A 195 16.02 -0.70 -13.53
N THR A 196 14.92 -1.41 -13.76
CA THR A 196 13.64 -0.83 -14.15
C THR A 196 12.73 -0.74 -12.92
N PHE A 197 12.31 0.47 -12.60
CA PHE A 197 11.61 0.80 -11.37
C PHE A 197 10.36 1.66 -11.63
N VAL A 198 9.44 1.63 -10.68
CA VAL A 198 8.35 2.60 -10.55
C VAL A 198 8.80 3.65 -9.54
N ARG A 199 8.79 4.93 -9.96
CA ARG A 199 9.09 6.05 -9.06
C ARG A 199 7.92 6.32 -8.12
N VAL A 200 8.16 6.52 -6.84
CA VAL A 200 7.11 6.91 -5.89
C VAL A 200 6.79 8.41 -6.07
N PRO A 201 5.53 8.82 -6.29
CA PRO A 201 5.18 10.18 -6.75
C PRO A 201 5.60 11.37 -5.85
N GLY A 202 5.92 11.13 -4.59
CA GLY A 202 6.39 12.17 -3.65
C GLY A 202 7.85 12.07 -3.25
N GLY A 203 8.57 11.07 -3.78
CA GLY A 203 9.99 10.85 -3.56
C GLY A 203 10.84 11.79 -4.39
#